data_AF-A0A5B8UTH5-F1
#
_entry.id   AF-A0A5B8UTH5-F1
#
_cell.length_a   1.000
_cell.length_b   1.000
_cell.length_c   1.000
_cell.angle_alpha   90.00
_cell.angle_beta   90.00
_cell.angle_gamma   90.00
#
_symmetry.space_group_name_H-M   'P 1'
#
loop_
_entity.id
_entity.type
_entity.pdbx_description
1 polymer ?
#
loop_
_entity_poly.entity_id
_entity_poly.type
_entity_poly.pdbx_seq_one_letter_code
_entity_poly.pdbx_strand_id
1 'polypeptide(L)'
;MGLFSIFKKRKDEPEITIVPSDGVVALTDGILFEDAGIFLKWGVDIEADKLYAKKEFRADRTIYQWGQKKILNGLSLPLKTVCWNHEQHSGTKSLESVEFLSENEDAKHQFQAIRDHLETVLGKSRQDEDMEPGEAALEWRIKAVKVVLNLYNKERPKVKFEMGWWV
;
A
#
# COMPACT_ATOMS: atom_id res chain seq x y z
N MET A 1 50.29 3.82 -26.83
CA MET A 1 50.39 3.85 -25.36
C MET A 1 49.54 5.02 -24.90
N GLY A 2 48.32 4.80 -24.40
CA GLY A 2 48.01 4.64 -22.97
C GLY A 2 47.74 6.04 -22.37
N LEU A 3 46.67 6.37 -21.64
CA LEU A 3 45.70 5.60 -20.89
C LEU A 3 44.39 6.41 -20.79
N PHE A 4 43.28 5.66 -20.76
CA PHE A 4 41.91 6.12 -20.61
C PHE A 4 41.68 6.80 -19.25
N SER A 5 41.06 7.97 -19.28
CA SER A 5 40.50 8.60 -18.09
C SER A 5 39.15 7.96 -17.77
N ILE A 6 39.16 6.94 -16.90
CA ILE A 6 37.94 6.31 -16.38
C ILE A 6 37.46 7.13 -15.18
N PHE A 7 36.63 8.15 -15.43
CA PHE A 7 35.80 8.70 -14.37
C PHE A 7 34.68 7.70 -14.09
N LYS A 8 34.80 7.02 -12.95
CA LYS A 8 33.73 6.23 -12.34
C LYS A 8 32.48 7.09 -12.20
N LYS A 9 31.46 6.77 -13.00
CA LYS A 9 30.06 7.18 -12.81
C LYS A 9 29.70 6.91 -11.35
N ARG A 10 29.41 7.95 -10.57
CA ARG A 10 28.82 7.80 -9.24
C ARG A 10 27.48 7.09 -9.43
N LYS A 11 27.30 6.03 -8.65
CA LYS A 11 26.04 5.34 -8.43
C LYS A 11 24.98 6.40 -8.13
N ASP A 12 23.90 6.39 -8.90
CA ASP A 12 22.69 7.15 -8.62
C ASP A 12 22.26 6.82 -7.19
N GLU A 13 22.41 7.80 -6.30
CA GLU A 13 21.76 7.77 -4.99
C GLU A 13 20.26 7.92 -5.26
N PRO A 14 19.37 7.13 -4.60
CA PRO A 14 17.94 7.29 -4.81
C PRO A 14 17.55 8.73 -4.43
N GLU A 15 17.02 9.47 -5.40
CA GLU A 15 16.51 10.81 -5.17
C GLU A 15 15.39 10.74 -4.12
N ILE A 16 15.71 11.18 -2.90
CA ILE A 16 14.72 11.41 -1.86
C ILE A 16 13.89 12.59 -2.32
N THR A 17 12.80 12.28 -3.02
CA THR A 17 11.85 13.29 -3.49
C THR A 17 11.06 13.73 -2.26
N ILE A 18 11.28 14.96 -1.80
CA ILE A 18 10.50 15.56 -0.70
C ILE A 18 9.11 15.88 -1.27
N VAL A 19 8.11 15.09 -0.88
CA VAL A 19 6.72 15.19 -1.37
C VAL A 19 5.92 16.21 -0.54
N PRO A 20 4.96 16.95 -1.12
CA PRO A 20 4.20 18.00 -0.42
C PRO A 20 3.43 17.49 0.80
N SER A 21 3.18 18.39 1.76
CA SER A 21 2.51 18.12 3.05
C SER A 21 1.05 17.66 2.95
N ASP A 22 0.45 17.74 1.77
CA ASP A 22 -0.96 17.38 1.56
C ASP A 22 -1.03 15.93 1.10
N GLY A 23 -1.00 14.99 2.06
CA GLY A 23 -0.93 13.54 1.83
C GLY A 23 -2.01 12.92 0.92
N VAL A 24 -3.07 13.67 0.59
CA VAL A 24 -4.14 13.26 -0.34
C VAL A 24 -3.79 13.54 -1.81
N VAL A 25 -2.99 14.57 -2.11
CA VAL A 25 -2.63 14.93 -3.50
C VAL A 25 -1.58 13.97 -4.07
N ALA A 26 -0.69 13.44 -3.22
CA ALA A 26 0.34 12.47 -3.63
C ALA A 26 -0.18 11.05 -3.87
N LEU A 27 -1.40 10.78 -3.40
CA LEU A 27 -2.01 9.45 -3.33
C LEU A 27 -2.22 8.83 -4.72
N THR A 28 -2.44 9.66 -5.75
CA THR A 28 -2.63 9.20 -7.14
C THR A 28 -1.35 8.70 -7.79
N ASP A 29 -0.19 9.13 -7.29
CA ASP A 29 1.10 8.83 -7.88
C ASP A 29 1.86 7.76 -7.09
N GLY A 30 1.52 7.59 -5.81
CA GLY A 30 2.17 6.64 -4.92
C GLY A 30 1.65 6.67 -3.50
N ILE A 31 2.44 6.12 -2.59
CA ILE A 31 2.17 6.10 -1.15
C ILE A 31 3.35 6.67 -0.37
N LEU A 32 3.06 7.56 0.58
CA LEU A 32 4.03 8.09 1.52
C LEU A 32 4.00 7.29 2.82
N PHE A 33 5.13 6.70 3.19
CA PHE A 33 5.40 6.18 4.53
C PHE A 33 5.99 7.30 5.40
N GLU A 34 5.11 8.00 6.10
CA GLU A 34 5.38 9.22 6.85
C GLU A 34 6.42 9.04 7.95
N ASP A 35 6.41 7.88 8.62
CA ASP A 35 7.36 7.54 9.67
C ASP A 35 8.80 7.40 9.15
N ALA A 36 8.96 7.04 7.88
CA ALA A 36 10.26 6.85 7.24
C ALA A 36 10.65 8.00 6.30
N GLY A 37 9.72 8.91 5.97
CA GLY A 37 9.93 9.92 4.94
C GLY A 37 10.13 9.32 3.53
N ILE A 38 9.61 8.12 3.28
CA ILE A 38 9.80 7.38 2.03
C ILE A 38 8.51 7.48 1.20
N PHE A 39 8.62 7.98 -0.03
CA PHE A 39 7.55 7.94 -1.01
C PHE A 39 7.81 6.87 -2.06
N LEU A 40 6.85 5.95 -2.23
CA LEU A 40 6.92 4.89 -3.23
C LEU A 40 5.87 5.12 -4.30
N LYS A 41 6.31 5.26 -5.55
CA LYS A 41 5.41 5.40 -6.69
C LYS A 41 4.70 4.08 -7.00
N TRP A 42 3.46 4.15 -7.45
CA TRP A 42 2.78 2.98 -7.99
C TRP A 42 3.52 2.44 -9.22
N GLY A 43 3.52 1.12 -9.40
CA GLY A 43 4.20 0.44 -10.50
C GLY A 43 5.73 0.32 -10.37
N VAL A 44 6.36 0.88 -9.32
CA VAL A 44 7.81 0.76 -9.13
C VAL A 44 8.21 -0.65 -8.70
N ASP A 45 9.36 -1.14 -9.16
CA ASP A 45 9.89 -2.44 -8.74
C ASP A 45 10.31 -2.42 -7.26
N ILE A 46 9.64 -3.22 -6.45
CA ILE A 46 9.87 -3.32 -5.00
C ILE A 46 11.25 -3.91 -4.69
N GLU A 47 11.82 -4.71 -5.59
CA GLU A 47 13.09 -5.38 -5.37
C GLU A 47 14.32 -4.48 -5.54
N ALA A 48 14.19 -3.39 -6.29
CA ALA A 48 15.29 -2.49 -6.60
C ALA A 48 15.88 -1.84 -5.32
N ASP A 49 15.00 -1.33 -4.45
CA ASP A 49 15.42 -0.52 -3.30
C ASP A 49 15.46 -1.30 -1.98
N LYS A 50 14.90 -2.53 -1.93
CA LYS A 50 14.88 -3.41 -0.75
C LYS A 50 14.42 -2.73 0.55
N LEU A 51 13.45 -1.81 0.44
CA LEU A 51 12.97 -0.99 1.57
C LEU A 51 12.01 -1.74 2.51
N TYR A 52 11.65 -2.97 2.18
CA TYR A 52 10.77 -3.83 2.99
C TYR A 52 11.52 -4.44 4.19
N ALA A 53 10.79 -4.69 5.28
CA ALA A 53 11.34 -5.30 6.49
C ALA A 53 11.53 -6.82 6.34
N LYS A 54 10.60 -7.50 5.65
CA LYS A 54 10.66 -8.95 5.43
C LYS A 54 10.09 -9.32 4.06
N LYS A 55 10.72 -10.26 3.38
CA LYS A 55 10.20 -10.90 2.16
C LYS A 55 9.82 -12.34 2.45
N GLU A 56 8.68 -12.78 1.94
CA GLU A 56 8.17 -14.13 2.12
C GLU A 56 7.69 -14.71 0.80
N PHE A 57 8.15 -15.93 0.49
CA PHE A 57 7.76 -16.64 -0.71
C PHE A 57 6.64 -17.64 -0.39
N ARG A 58 5.58 -17.61 -1.19
CA ARG A 58 4.51 -18.61 -1.21
C ARG A 58 4.43 -19.20 -2.62
N ALA A 59 3.71 -20.30 -2.76
CA ALA A 59 3.61 -21.02 -4.04
C ALA A 59 3.09 -20.12 -5.16
N ASP A 60 2.08 -19.31 -4.86
CA ASP A 60 1.31 -18.49 -5.79
C ASP A 60 1.64 -17.00 -5.73
N ARG A 61 2.40 -16.54 -4.73
CA ARG A 61 2.68 -15.12 -4.49
C ARG A 61 3.99 -14.87 -3.75
N THR A 62 4.48 -13.64 -3.86
CA THR A 62 5.55 -13.09 -3.01
C THR A 62 4.95 -11.99 -2.15
N ILE A 63 5.24 -12.00 -0.85
CA ILE A 63 4.73 -11.04 0.13
C ILE A 63 5.89 -10.18 0.64
N TYR A 64 5.77 -8.87 0.49
CA TYR A 64 6.68 -7.88 1.02
C TYR A 64 6.05 -7.22 2.25
N GLN A 65 6.64 -7.43 3.41
CA GLN A 65 6.18 -6.87 4.68
C GLN A 65 6.89 -5.53 4.91
N TRP A 66 6.12 -4.45 5.00
CA TRP A 66 6.62 -3.11 5.33
C TRP A 66 6.71 -2.90 6.84
N GLY A 67 5.97 -3.69 7.61
CA GLY A 67 5.83 -3.53 9.06
C GLY A 67 4.85 -2.41 9.41
N GLN A 68 4.90 -1.94 10.66
CA GLN A 68 4.08 -0.81 11.10
C GLN A 68 4.52 0.46 10.36
N LYS A 69 3.59 1.09 9.63
CA LYS A 69 3.84 2.32 8.87
C LYS A 69 2.76 3.35 9.12
N LYS A 70 3.13 4.63 9.04
CA LYS A 70 2.20 5.76 9.10
C LYS A 70 1.92 6.25 7.68
N ILE A 71 0.65 6.33 7.33
CA ILE A 71 0.15 6.73 6.01
C ILE A 71 -1.07 7.66 6.20
N LEU A 72 -1.46 8.37 5.14
CA LEU A 72 -2.74 9.10 5.09
C LEU A 72 -2.99 10.02 6.30
N ASN A 73 -2.03 10.89 6.62
CA ASN A 73 -2.04 11.80 7.76
C ASN A 73 -2.08 11.07 9.12
N GLY A 74 -1.20 10.09 9.30
CA GLY A 74 -0.92 9.47 10.60
C GLY A 74 -1.65 8.14 10.89
N LEU A 75 -2.42 7.59 9.93
CA LEU A 75 -3.01 6.26 10.07
C LEU A 75 -1.88 5.23 10.18
N SER A 76 -1.82 4.54 11.32
CA SER A 76 -0.75 3.59 11.60
C SER A 76 -1.23 2.14 11.45
N LEU A 77 -0.74 1.44 10.43
CA LEU A 77 -1.10 0.05 10.15
C LEU A 77 0.13 -0.81 9.85
N PRO A 78 0.12 -2.12 10.19
CA PRO A 78 1.12 -3.05 9.71
C PRO A 78 0.82 -3.42 8.25
N LEU A 79 1.53 -2.79 7.33
CA LEU A 79 1.28 -2.91 5.89
C LEU A 79 2.14 -4.00 5.24
N LYS A 80 1.59 -4.61 4.20
CA LYS A 80 2.31 -5.51 3.28
C LYS A 80 1.87 -5.26 1.84
N THR A 81 2.66 -5.71 0.88
CA THR A 81 2.30 -5.79 -0.54
C THR A 81 2.37 -7.25 -0.99
N VAL A 82 1.40 -7.67 -1.79
CA VAL A 82 1.32 -9.02 -2.33
C VAL A 82 1.43 -8.96 -3.84
N CYS A 83 2.43 -9.65 -4.38
CA CYS A 83 2.63 -9.77 -5.81
C CYS A 83 2.40 -11.23 -6.24
N TRP A 84 1.36 -11.48 -7.00
CA TRP A 84 1.04 -12.83 -7.50
C TRP A 84 2.09 -13.29 -8.52
N ASN A 85 2.40 -14.58 -8.53
CA ASN A 85 3.44 -15.16 -9.39
C ASN A 85 2.94 -15.49 -10.79
N HIS A 86 1.63 -15.50 -11.01
CA HIS A 86 0.99 -15.95 -12.25
C HIS A 86 0.49 -14.82 -13.16
N GLU A 87 0.63 -13.55 -12.74
CA GLU A 87 0.31 -12.42 -13.60
C GLU A 87 1.37 -12.30 -14.71
N GLN A 88 0.91 -12.42 -15.96
CA GLN A 88 1.69 -12.61 -17.20
C GLN A 88 2.59 -11.43 -17.62
N HIS A 89 2.76 -10.40 -16.79
CA HIS A 89 3.52 -9.20 -17.15
C HIS A 89 4.77 -9.02 -16.28
N SER A 90 5.90 -9.44 -16.88
CA SER A 90 7.27 -8.96 -16.67
C SER A 90 8.03 -9.45 -15.43
N GLY A 91 9.34 -9.63 -15.56
CA GLY A 91 10.25 -10.16 -14.53
C GLY A 91 10.49 -9.23 -13.34
N THR A 92 9.56 -8.34 -13.01
CA THR A 92 9.66 -7.34 -11.93
C THR A 92 8.45 -7.41 -11.02
N LYS A 93 8.65 -7.27 -9.71
CA LYS A 93 7.59 -7.30 -8.70
C LYS A 93 7.20 -5.86 -8.37
N SER A 94 6.25 -5.30 -9.12
CA SER A 94 5.83 -3.91 -8.99
C SER A 94 4.93 -3.65 -7.77
N LEU A 95 4.97 -2.43 -7.25
CA LEU A 95 4.08 -1.93 -6.20
C LEU A 95 2.74 -1.50 -6.81
N GLU A 96 1.78 -2.42 -6.84
CA GLU A 96 0.41 -2.12 -7.28
C GLU A 96 -0.51 -1.73 -6.12
N SER A 97 -0.28 -2.32 -4.94
CA SER A 97 -1.11 -2.08 -3.76
C SER A 97 -0.37 -2.30 -2.44
N VAL A 98 -0.92 -1.73 -1.38
CA VAL A 98 -0.63 -2.07 0.00
C VAL A 98 -1.89 -2.58 0.68
N GLU A 99 -1.72 -3.55 1.57
CA GLU A 99 -2.81 -4.15 2.31
C GLU A 99 -2.47 -4.32 3.79
N PHE A 100 -3.52 -4.29 4.59
CA PHE A 100 -3.54 -4.68 5.99
C PHE A 100 -4.66 -5.70 6.18
N LEU A 101 -4.37 -6.75 6.95
CA LEU A 101 -5.35 -7.77 7.31
C LEU A 101 -5.19 -8.09 8.80
N SER A 102 -6.28 -8.02 9.55
CA SER A 102 -6.35 -8.39 10.96
C SER A 102 -7.48 -9.39 11.18
N GLU A 103 -7.18 -10.47 11.88
CA GLU A 103 -8.13 -11.54 12.23
C GLU A 103 -8.38 -11.57 13.75
N ASN A 104 -8.54 -10.39 14.36
CA ASN A 104 -8.65 -10.21 15.80
C ASN A 104 -10.11 -10.17 16.27
N GLU A 105 -10.37 -10.54 17.53
CA GLU A 105 -11.67 -10.38 18.19
C GLU A 105 -12.13 -8.91 18.21
N ASP A 106 -11.19 -7.96 18.18
CA ASP A 106 -11.46 -6.51 18.14
C ASP A 106 -11.62 -5.93 16.72
N ALA A 107 -11.85 -6.77 15.71
CA ALA A 107 -11.96 -6.34 14.31
C ALA A 107 -13.01 -5.22 14.11
N LYS A 108 -14.14 -5.25 14.82
CA LYS A 108 -15.19 -4.22 14.68
C LYS A 108 -14.70 -2.84 15.11
N HIS A 109 -14.01 -2.77 16.25
CA HIS A 109 -13.46 -1.51 16.75
C HIS A 109 -12.32 -1.01 15.86
N GLN A 110 -11.44 -1.91 15.39
CA GLN A 110 -10.41 -1.57 14.41
C GLN A 110 -11.02 -1.03 13.10
N PHE A 111 -12.06 -1.69 12.58
CA PHE A 111 -12.77 -1.24 11.39
C PHE A 111 -13.33 0.17 11.59
N GLN A 112 -14.00 0.42 12.72
CA GLN A 112 -14.58 1.73 13.02
C GLN A 112 -13.49 2.81 13.13
N ALA A 113 -12.39 2.52 13.82
CA ALA A 113 -11.27 3.45 13.96
C ALA A 113 -10.62 3.80 12.60
N ILE A 114 -10.40 2.79 11.74
CA ILE A 114 -9.85 3.01 10.40
C ILE A 114 -10.84 3.79 9.54
N ARG A 115 -12.13 3.43 9.60
CA ARG A 115 -13.20 4.12 8.89
C ARG A 115 -13.24 5.60 9.24
N ASP A 116 -13.30 5.94 10.52
CA ASP A 116 -13.43 7.32 10.99
C ASP A 116 -12.23 8.17 10.55
N HIS A 117 -11.03 7.57 10.59
CA HIS A 117 -9.82 8.20 10.06
C HIS A 117 -9.93 8.45 8.55
N LEU A 118 -10.30 7.43 7.76
CA LEU A 118 -10.44 7.56 6.31
C LEU A 118 -11.54 8.56 5.92
N GLU A 119 -12.67 8.58 6.62
CA GLU A 119 -13.74 9.56 6.36
C GLU A 119 -13.28 11.00 6.65
N THR A 120 -12.44 11.18 7.67
CA THR A 120 -11.84 12.48 8.00
C THR A 120 -10.88 12.97 6.91
N VAL A 121 -10.08 12.07 6.34
CA VAL A 121 -9.01 12.42 5.39
C VAL A 121 -9.50 12.44 3.94
N LEU A 122 -10.37 11.51 3.55
CA LEU A 122 -10.80 11.28 2.17
C LEU A 122 -12.27 11.67 1.91
N GLY A 123 -13.00 12.06 2.96
CA GLY A 123 -14.43 12.33 2.89
C GLY A 123 -15.28 11.06 2.94
N LYS A 124 -16.58 11.18 2.66
CA LYS A 124 -17.52 10.05 2.77
C LYS A 124 -17.22 8.94 1.74
N SER A 125 -17.14 7.70 2.21
CA SER A 125 -17.05 6.52 1.36
C SER A 125 -18.32 6.31 0.53
N ARG A 126 -18.17 5.62 -0.60
CA ARG A 126 -19.28 4.92 -1.24
C ARG A 126 -19.46 3.57 -0.53
N GLN A 127 -20.71 3.22 -0.25
CA GLN A 127 -21.09 1.86 0.12
C GLN A 127 -21.52 1.15 -1.15
N ASP A 128 -21.07 -0.07 -1.35
CA ASP A 128 -21.55 -0.90 -2.46
C ASP A 128 -22.96 -1.41 -2.11
N GLU A 129 -23.92 -1.20 -3.01
CA GLU A 129 -25.35 -1.47 -2.77
C GLU A 129 -25.66 -2.98 -2.80
N ASP A 130 -24.78 -3.79 -3.42
CA ASP A 130 -24.98 -5.22 -3.65
C ASP A 130 -24.35 -6.14 -2.58
N MET A 131 -23.99 -5.61 -1.41
CA MET A 131 -23.32 -6.40 -0.37
C MET A 131 -24.24 -7.21 0.53
N GLU A 132 -23.82 -8.43 0.85
CA GLU A 132 -24.50 -9.26 1.85
C GLU A 132 -24.45 -8.61 3.25
N PRO A 133 -25.55 -8.67 4.03
CA PRO A 133 -25.57 -8.15 5.39
C PRO A 133 -24.44 -8.72 6.26
N GLY A 134 -23.59 -7.85 6.80
CA GLY A 134 -22.44 -8.23 7.62
C GLY A 134 -21.10 -8.18 6.90
N GLU A 135 -21.09 -7.91 5.60
CA GLU A 135 -19.92 -7.51 4.84
C GLU A 135 -20.03 -5.99 4.61
N ALA A 136 -19.19 -5.20 5.26
CA ALA A 136 -19.15 -3.75 5.03
C ALA A 136 -17.91 -3.44 4.20
N ALA A 137 -18.08 -3.18 2.90
CA ALA A 137 -17.05 -2.62 2.04
C ALA A 137 -17.29 -1.13 1.89
N LEU A 138 -16.40 -0.35 2.49
CA LEU A 138 -16.33 1.08 2.24
C LEU A 138 -15.30 1.30 1.16
N GLU A 139 -15.68 2.07 0.14
CA GLU A 139 -14.83 2.33 -1.01
C GLU A 139 -14.65 3.84 -1.22
N TRP A 140 -13.40 4.25 -1.45
CA TRP A 140 -13.04 5.58 -1.94
C TRP A 140 -12.33 5.43 -3.29
N ARG A 141 -12.82 6.15 -4.30
CA ARG A 141 -12.17 6.26 -5.61
C ARG A 141 -11.58 7.65 -5.79
N ILE A 142 -10.27 7.70 -5.96
CA ILE A 142 -9.50 8.94 -6.15
C ILE A 142 -8.73 8.80 -7.45
N LYS A 143 -9.34 9.28 -8.55
CA LYS A 143 -8.84 9.04 -9.92
C LYS A 143 -8.62 7.53 -10.18
N ALA A 144 -7.38 7.11 -10.41
CA ALA A 144 -6.98 5.73 -10.67
C ALA A 144 -6.66 4.92 -9.40
N VAL A 145 -6.82 5.51 -8.21
CA VAL A 145 -6.53 4.83 -6.95
C VAL A 145 -7.82 4.44 -6.26
N LYS A 146 -7.83 3.21 -5.77
CA LYS A 146 -8.92 2.60 -5.01
C LYS A 146 -8.46 2.35 -3.58
N VAL A 147 -9.24 2.83 -2.62
CA VAL A 147 -9.10 2.48 -1.20
C VAL A 147 -10.33 1.70 -0.78
N VAL A 148 -10.11 0.54 -0.18
CA VAL A 148 -11.17 -0.36 0.28
C VAL A 148 -10.95 -0.72 1.73
N LEU A 149 -12.01 -0.66 2.53
CA LEU A 149 -12.03 -1.16 3.89
C LEU A 149 -13.18 -2.15 4.04
N ASN A 150 -12.84 -3.39 4.37
CA ASN A 150 -13.79 -4.49 4.53
C ASN A 150 -13.84 -4.98 5.98
N LEU A 151 -15.04 -5.24 6.48
CA LEU A 151 -15.27 -6.09 7.66
C LEU A 151 -15.99 -7.37 7.23
N TYR A 152 -15.34 -8.52 7.39
CA TYR A 152 -15.91 -9.84 7.10
C TYR A 152 -16.39 -10.50 8.40
N ASN A 153 -17.60 -11.08 8.40
CA ASN A 153 -18.23 -11.67 9.60
C ASN A 153 -18.66 -13.14 9.48
N LYS A 154 -18.25 -13.88 8.44
CA LYS A 154 -18.80 -15.23 8.17
C LYS A 154 -18.46 -16.30 9.22
N GLU A 155 -17.24 -16.31 9.78
CA GLU A 155 -16.84 -17.30 10.81
C GLU A 155 -15.97 -16.69 11.92
N ARG A 156 -15.09 -15.74 11.57
CA ARG A 156 -14.33 -14.91 12.49
C ARG A 156 -14.31 -13.48 11.95
N PRO A 157 -14.50 -12.46 12.80
CA PRO A 157 -14.36 -11.07 12.39
C PRO A 157 -12.97 -10.81 11.79
N LYS A 158 -12.93 -10.26 10.58
CA LYS A 158 -11.66 -9.85 9.92
C LYS A 158 -11.80 -8.46 9.34
N VAL A 159 -10.79 -7.62 9.57
CA VAL A 159 -10.68 -6.32 8.89
C VAL A 159 -9.64 -6.44 7.79
N LYS A 160 -10.01 -6.05 6.57
CA LYS A 160 -9.06 -5.87 5.48
C LYS A 160 -9.08 -4.42 5.03
N PHE A 161 -7.94 -3.77 5.06
CA PHE A 161 -7.70 -2.51 4.38
C PHE A 161 -6.84 -2.77 3.15
N GLU A 162 -7.18 -2.16 2.04
CA GLU A 162 -6.41 -2.25 0.80
C GLU A 162 -6.41 -0.89 0.11
N MET A 163 -5.25 -0.48 -0.38
CA MET A 163 -5.09 0.73 -1.17
C MET A 163 -4.15 0.43 -2.32
N GLY A 164 -4.58 0.72 -3.54
CA GLY A 164 -3.76 0.44 -4.71
C GLY A 164 -4.20 1.18 -5.95
N TRP A 165 -3.37 1.05 -6.97
CA TRP A 165 -3.61 1.57 -8.31
C TRP A 165 -4.43 0.55 -9.11
N TRP A 166 -5.56 0.99 -9.64
CA TRP A 166 -6.50 0.16 -10.42
C TRP A 166 -6.74 0.89 -11.75
N VAL A 167 -6.12 0.39 -12.82
CA VAL A 167 -6.30 0.86 -14.21
C VAL A 167 -7.11 -0.14 -15.00
#